data_AF-A0A2G9ULR8-F1
#
_entry.id   AF-A0A2G9ULR8-F1
#
_cell.length_a   1.000
_cell.length_b   1.000
_cell.length_c   1.000
_cell.angle_alpha   90.00
_cell.angle_beta   90.00
_cell.angle_gamma   90.00
#
_symmetry.space_group_name_H-M   'P 1'
#
loop_
_entity.id
_entity.type
_entity.pdbx_description
1 polymer ?
#
loop_
_entity_poly.entity_id
_entity_poly.type
_entity_poly.pdbx_seq_one_letter_code
_entity_poly.pdbx_strand_id
1 'polypeptide(L)'
;MLRWHTRKAYPAIGQRYEGLYIFAIYSPEDEIVGYRSTCGDVTASVAGSDAEFERPGSHALVMVNTVDLQASLITHQENGR
;
A
#
# COMPACT_ATOMS: atom_id res chain seq x y z
N MET A 1 13.11 -33.55 -9.99
CA MET A 1 11.88 -33.00 -9.38
C MET A 1 12.30 -32.00 -8.32
N LEU A 2 12.11 -30.70 -8.53
CA LEU A 2 12.38 -29.69 -7.50
C LEU A 2 11.06 -29.02 -7.08
N ARG A 3 10.73 -29.24 -5.81
CA ARG A 3 9.54 -28.72 -5.14
C ARG A 3 9.91 -27.35 -4.57
N TRP A 4 9.42 -26.27 -5.18
CA TRP A 4 9.61 -24.92 -4.66
C TRP A 4 8.52 -24.61 -3.63
N HIS A 5 8.92 -24.42 -2.38
CA HIS A 5 8.07 -23.82 -1.35
C HIS A 5 8.01 -22.31 -1.58
N THR A 6 6.82 -21.77 -1.79
CA THR A 6 6.58 -20.33 -1.88
C THR A 6 6.88 -19.68 -0.53
N ARG A 7 8.03 -19.04 -0.40
CA ARG A 7 8.33 -18.19 0.76
C ARG A 7 7.47 -16.93 0.65
N LYS A 8 6.66 -16.66 1.68
CA LYS A 8 6.10 -15.34 1.95
C LYS A 8 7.27 -14.34 1.89
N ALA A 9 7.22 -13.37 0.99
CA ALA A 9 8.23 -12.33 0.91
C ALA A 9 8.09 -11.44 2.17
N TYR A 10 8.93 -11.69 3.17
CA TYR A 10 9.18 -10.72 4.23
C TYR A 10 9.99 -9.56 3.62
N PRO A 11 9.74 -8.29 4.02
CA PRO A 11 10.59 -7.19 3.59
C PRO A 11 12.05 -7.53 3.90
N ALA A 12 12.95 -7.19 2.96
CA ALA A 12 14.37 -7.38 3.15
C ALA A 12 14.80 -6.71 4.46
N ILE A 13 15.66 -7.39 5.24
CA ILE A 13 16.24 -6.85 6.47
C ILE A 13 16.93 -5.52 6.12
N GLY A 14 16.29 -4.39 6.42
CA GLY A 14 16.78 -3.05 6.10
C GLY A 14 15.77 -2.10 5.44
N GLN A 15 14.65 -2.60 4.90
CA GLN A 15 13.60 -1.71 4.37
C GLN A 15 12.89 -1.03 5.56
N ARG A 16 13.17 0.26 5.77
CA ARG A 16 12.44 1.11 6.69
C ARG A 16 11.90 2.29 5.93
N TYR A 17 10.59 2.44 5.94
CA TYR A 17 9.97 3.68 5.50
C TYR A 17 10.14 4.73 6.59
N GLU A 18 10.37 5.98 6.18
CA GLU A 18 10.43 7.09 7.12
C GLU A 18 9.02 7.40 7.65
N GLY A 19 8.93 7.81 8.91
CA GLY A 19 7.66 8.13 9.58
C GLY A 19 7.30 7.15 10.70
N LEU A 20 6.42 7.60 11.60
CA LEU A 20 5.91 6.77 12.70
C LEU A 20 4.82 5.80 12.22
N TYR A 21 4.09 6.19 11.17
CA TYR A 21 2.99 5.41 10.60
C TYR A 21 3.10 5.38 9.08
N ILE A 22 2.90 4.21 8.49
CA ILE A 22 3.00 3.91 7.08
C ILE A 22 1.66 3.41 6.58
N PHE A 23 1.07 4.12 5.61
CA PHE A 23 -0.20 3.75 5.00
C PHE A 23 -0.04 3.54 3.50
N ALA A 24 -0.79 2.59 2.94
CA ALA A 24 -0.91 2.42 1.50
C ALA A 24 -2.35 2.70 1.06
N ILE A 25 -2.52 3.49 0.01
CA ILE A 25 -3.82 3.73 -0.63
C ILE A 25 -3.64 3.40 -2.12
N TYR A 26 -4.45 2.49 -2.66
CA TYR A 26 -4.27 2.00 -4.03
C TYR A 26 -5.58 1.57 -4.67
N SER A 27 -5.55 1.37 -5.99
CA SER A 27 -6.70 0.88 -6.77
C SER A 27 -6.31 -0.27 -7.69
N PRO A 28 -7.19 -1.29 -7.86
CA PRO A 28 -7.07 -2.29 -8.90
C PRO A 28 -7.09 -1.74 -10.32
N GLU A 29 -7.75 -0.59 -10.50
CA GLU A 29 -7.87 0.10 -11.79
C GLU A 29 -6.80 1.20 -11.99
N ASP A 30 -5.85 1.34 -11.05
CA ASP A 30 -4.74 2.29 -11.18
C ASP A 30 -3.81 1.89 -12.34
N GLU A 31 -3.88 2.69 -13.40
CA GLU A 31 -3.16 2.48 -14.65
C GLU A 31 -1.71 2.97 -14.62
N ILE A 32 -1.29 3.72 -13.59
CA ILE A 32 0.03 4.36 -13.49
C ILE A 32 0.95 3.58 -12.55
N VAL A 33 0.48 3.29 -11.33
CA VAL A 33 1.28 2.60 -10.30
C VAL A 33 1.16 1.08 -10.47
N GLY A 34 0.06 0.61 -11.06
CA GLY A 34 -0.20 -0.80 -11.33
C GLY A 34 -0.50 -1.60 -10.05
N TYR A 35 -1.67 -2.25 -10.02
CA TYR A 35 -2.11 -3.02 -8.85
C TYR A 35 -1.41 -4.36 -8.68
N ARG A 36 -1.16 -5.07 -9.78
CA ARG A 36 -0.60 -6.43 -9.77
C ARG A 36 0.60 -6.57 -10.69
N SER A 37 1.57 -7.36 -10.25
CA SER A 37 2.61 -7.88 -11.11
C SER A 37 2.05 -8.87 -12.12
N THR A 38 2.83 -9.19 -13.15
CA THR A 38 2.50 -10.26 -14.12
C THR A 38 2.24 -11.62 -13.45
N CYS A 39 2.77 -11.84 -12.25
CA CYS A 39 2.59 -13.07 -11.46
C CYS A 39 1.33 -13.04 -10.57
N GLY A 40 0.58 -11.93 -10.57
CA GLY A 40 -0.66 -11.78 -9.80
C GLY A 40 -0.48 -11.25 -8.38
N ASP A 41 0.77 -10.97 -7.96
CA ASP A 41 1.08 -10.38 -6.66
C ASP A 41 0.69 -8.91 -6.62
N VAL A 42 0.08 -8.45 -5.53
CA VAL A 42 -0.27 -7.03 -5.35
C VAL A 42 1.02 -6.22 -5.18
N THR A 43 1.32 -5.35 -6.14
CA THR A 43 2.52 -4.50 -6.15
C THR A 43 2.33 -3.19 -5.42
N ALA A 44 1.08 -2.76 -5.25
CA ALA A 44 0.74 -1.52 -4.57
C ALA A 44 0.71 -1.64 -3.02
N SER A 45 0.81 -2.87 -2.49
CA SER A 45 0.91 -3.12 -1.05
C SER A 45 2.31 -2.77 -0.54
N VAL A 46 2.38 -2.24 0.68
CA VAL A 46 3.62 -1.80 1.30
C VAL A 46 3.93 -2.73 2.48
N ALA A 47 5.03 -3.48 2.38
CA ALA A 47 5.43 -4.38 3.43
C ALA A 47 5.74 -3.62 4.74
N GLY A 48 5.04 -3.98 5.81
CA GLY A 48 5.17 -3.31 7.10
C GLY A 48 4.32 -2.04 7.26
N SER A 49 3.33 -1.83 6.39
CA SER A 49 2.31 -0.80 6.58
C SER A 49 1.47 -1.04 7.83
N ASP A 50 1.07 0.05 8.50
CA ASP A 50 0.14 0.03 9.63
C ASP A 50 -1.30 -0.21 9.16
N ALA A 51 -1.65 0.30 7.97
CA ALA A 51 -2.92 0.01 7.31
C ALA A 51 -2.85 0.20 5.79
N GLU A 52 -3.74 -0.48 5.08
CA GLU A 52 -3.89 -0.38 3.63
C GLU A 52 -5.35 -0.13 3.25
N PHE A 53 -5.56 0.67 2.20
CA PHE A 53 -6.87 1.12 1.75
C PHE A 53 -7.01 0.97 0.24
N GLU A 54 -7.69 -0.10 -0.18
CA GLU A 54 -8.08 -0.27 -1.58
C GLU A 54 -9.27 0.65 -1.90
N ARG A 55 -9.22 1.37 -3.02
CA ARG A 55 -10.28 2.26 -3.52
C ARG A 55 -10.48 2.02 -5.02
N PRO A 56 -11.71 2.13 -5.54
CA PRO A 56 -11.93 2.01 -6.97
C PRO A 56 -11.52 3.29 -7.71
N GLY A 57 -11.22 3.15 -9.00
CA GLY A 57 -11.02 4.24 -9.95
C GLY A 57 -9.60 4.32 -10.51
N SER A 58 -9.43 5.13 -11.55
CA SER A 58 -8.12 5.43 -12.14
C SER A 58 -7.20 6.13 -11.14
N HIS A 59 -5.91 6.20 -11.45
CA HIS A 59 -4.92 6.85 -10.61
C HIS A 59 -5.36 8.26 -10.16
N ALA A 60 -5.83 9.08 -11.11
CA ALA A 60 -6.31 10.43 -10.83
C ALA A 60 -7.53 10.44 -9.89
N LEU A 61 -8.46 9.50 -10.05
CA LEU A 61 -9.64 9.40 -9.19
C LEU A 61 -9.28 8.99 -7.77
N VAL A 62 -8.33 8.06 -7.60
CA VAL A 62 -7.85 7.64 -6.27
C VAL A 62 -7.21 8.82 -5.55
N MET A 63 -6.34 9.58 -6.24
CA MET A 63 -5.65 10.73 -5.66
C MET A 63 -6.65 11.80 -5.19
N VAL A 64 -7.69 12.10 -5.97
CA VAL A 64 -8.70 13.11 -5.62
C VAL A 64 -9.67 12.61 -4.56
N ASN A 65 -10.19 11.39 -4.69
CA ASN A 65 -11.23 10.88 -3.81
C ASN A 65 -10.72 10.44 -2.43
N THR A 66 -9.40 10.42 -2.22
CA THR A 66 -8.80 10.02 -0.94
C THR A 66 -8.17 11.18 -0.16
N VAL A 67 -8.30 12.43 -0.61
CA VAL A 67 -7.74 13.59 0.10
C VAL A 67 -8.22 13.65 1.54
N ASP A 68 -9.52 13.49 1.79
CA ASP A 68 -10.08 13.52 3.14
C ASP A 68 -9.58 12.35 4.00
N LEU A 69 -9.42 11.17 3.40
CA LEU A 69 -8.84 10.01 4.08
C LEU A 69 -7.39 10.31 4.48
N GLN A 70 -6.58 10.84 3.57
CA GLN A 70 -5.19 11.21 3.84
C GLN A 70 -5.10 12.23 4.97
N ALA A 71 -5.96 13.27 4.97
CA ALA A 71 -6.04 14.24 6.05
C ALA A 71 -6.41 13.60 7.39
N SER A 72 -7.40 12.71 7.41
CA SER A 72 -7.82 12.01 8.63
C SER A 72 -6.70 11.13 9.21
N LEU A 73 -5.93 10.45 8.36
CA LEU A 73 -4.82 9.58 8.80
C LEU A 73 -3.69 10.39 9.42
N ILE A 74 -3.47 11.63 8.98
CA ILE A 74 -2.51 12.54 9.61
C ILE A 74 -3.07 13.03 10.96
N THR A 75 -4.27 13.61 10.97
CA THR A 75 -4.81 14.29 12.16
C THR A 75 -5.18 13.33 13.30
N HIS A 76 -5.75 12.14 13.01
CA HIS A 76 -6.07 11.17 14.07
C HIS A 76 -4.83 10.65 14.78
N GLN A 77 -3.69 10.57 14.09
CA GLN A 77 -2.43 10.14 14.68
C GLN A 77 -1.72 11.25 15.46
N GLU A 78 -2.01 12.52 15.14
CA GLU A 78 -1.56 13.67 15.95
C GLU A 78 -2.30 13.76 17.28
N ASN A 79 -3.62 13.52 17.30
CA ASN A 79 -4.46 13.63 18.50
C ASN A 79 -4.36 12.43 19.47
N GLY A 80 -3.70 11.34 19.06
CA GLY A 80 -3.45 10.16 19.90
C GLY A 80 -2.12 10.21 20.68
N ARG A 81 -1.40 11.34 20.61
CA ARG A 81 -0.20 11.65 21.40
C ARG A 81 -0.53 12.47 22.63
#